data_AF-A0A3M1FTV2-F1
#
_entry.id   AF-A0A3M1FTV2-F1
#
_cell.length_a   1.000
_cell.length_b   1.000
_cell.length_c   1.000
_cell.angle_alpha   90.00
_cell.angle_beta   90.00
_cell.angle_gamma   90.00
#
_symmetry.space_group_name_H-M   'P 1'
#
loop_
_entity.id
_entity.type
_entity.pdbx_description
1 polymer ?
#
loop_
_entity_poly.entity_id
_entity_poly.type
_entity_poly.pdbx_seq_one_letter_code
_entity_poly.pdbx_strand_id
1 'polypeptide(L)'
;MDLSKYIINAVHGAKDAVKFRRATKLISRGVPGSSSHAYSRHPQANTGEYSKEDIVGISVNGKRRNRIPPDFREILKAHQAGVKGFITDNVKDRNRPYNIGEREVAAFLKKLGYVEYKGKGLWITKERMKQLERRQKR
;
A
#
# COMPACT_ATOMS: atom_id res chain seq x y z
N MET A 1 6.87 -15.50 -9.43
CA MET A 1 6.45 -14.09 -9.58
C MET A 1 7.61 -13.24 -9.14
N ASP A 2 8.14 -12.45 -10.06
CA ASP A 2 9.17 -11.46 -9.69
C ASP A 2 8.52 -10.33 -8.89
N LEU A 3 8.89 -10.24 -7.61
CA LEU A 3 8.41 -9.19 -6.71
C LEU A 3 9.22 -7.89 -6.83
N SER A 4 10.39 -7.94 -7.46
CA SER A 4 11.29 -6.78 -7.57
C SER A 4 10.63 -5.62 -8.32
N LYS A 5 9.76 -5.91 -9.30
CA LYS A 5 9.01 -4.91 -10.04
C LYS A 5 8.04 -4.07 -9.20
N TYR A 6 7.71 -4.51 -7.98
CA TYR A 6 6.82 -3.79 -7.05
C TYR A 6 7.57 -3.05 -5.93
N ILE A 7 8.91 -3.17 -5.86
CA ILE A 7 9.74 -2.54 -4.82
C ILE A 7 9.93 -1.04 -5.07
N ILE A 8 9.52 -0.19 -4.13
CA ILE A 8 9.62 1.26 -4.28
C ILE A 8 11.04 1.76 -3.99
N ASN A 9 11.75 2.19 -5.05
CA ASN A 9 13.02 2.89 -5.00
C ASN A 9 12.84 4.27 -5.68
N ALA A 10 12.17 5.21 -5.00
CA ALA A 10 11.86 6.52 -5.58
C ALA A 10 12.25 7.66 -4.62
N VAL A 11 12.70 8.78 -5.19
CA VAL A 11 13.01 10.02 -4.46
C VAL A 11 11.71 10.71 -4.03
N HIS A 12 11.78 11.52 -2.98
CA HIS A 12 10.65 12.29 -2.43
C HIS A 12 9.98 13.13 -3.54
N GLY A 13 8.65 13.05 -3.65
CA GLY A 13 7.86 13.71 -4.71
C GLY A 13 7.31 12.74 -5.77
N ALA A 14 8.12 11.80 -6.28
CA ALA A 14 7.69 10.84 -7.30
C ALA A 14 7.20 9.49 -6.75
N LYS A 15 7.34 9.27 -5.44
CA LYS A 15 7.06 7.97 -4.80
C LYS A 15 5.62 7.48 -4.97
N ASP A 16 4.62 8.37 -4.85
CA ASP A 16 3.22 7.97 -4.99
C ASP A 16 2.90 7.56 -6.43
N ALA A 17 3.44 8.28 -7.42
CA ALA A 17 3.31 7.91 -8.83
C ALA A 17 3.95 6.55 -9.13
N VAL A 18 5.10 6.23 -8.54
CA VAL A 18 5.77 4.93 -8.72
C VAL A 18 4.97 3.80 -8.04
N LYS A 19 4.42 4.04 -6.85
CA LYS A 19 3.51 3.08 -6.19
C LYS A 19 2.33 2.76 -7.10
N PHE A 20 1.75 3.79 -7.69
CA PHE A 20 0.48 3.68 -8.39
C PHE A 20 0.65 3.11 -9.79
N ARG A 21 1.74 3.43 -10.49
CA ARG A 21 2.11 2.80 -11.77
C ARG A 21 2.30 1.27 -11.65
N ARG A 22 2.64 0.79 -10.46
CA ARG A 22 2.90 -0.63 -10.20
C ARG A 22 1.68 -1.35 -9.60
N ALA A 23 0.65 -0.61 -9.25
CA ALA A 23 -0.59 -1.13 -8.72
C ALA A 23 -1.62 -1.33 -9.84
N THR A 24 -2.55 -2.26 -9.64
CA THR A 24 -3.72 -2.46 -10.53
C THR A 24 -4.96 -1.75 -9.99
N LYS A 25 -4.99 -1.50 -8.68
CA LYS A 25 -6.03 -0.78 -7.96
C LYS A 25 -5.41 0.14 -6.93
N LEU A 26 -6.16 1.15 -6.51
CA LEU A 26 -5.69 2.17 -5.59
C LEU A 26 -6.66 2.30 -4.42
N ILE A 27 -6.13 2.60 -3.25
CA ILE A 27 -6.88 3.09 -2.10
C ILE A 27 -6.24 4.40 -1.72
N SER A 28 -7.01 5.47 -1.85
CA SER A 28 -6.49 6.81 -1.61
C SER A 28 -7.54 7.72 -1.04
N ARG A 29 -7.23 8.33 0.10
CA ARG A 29 -8.11 9.30 0.75
C ARG A 29 -7.28 10.42 1.36
N GLY A 30 -7.71 11.65 1.13
CA GLY A 30 -7.02 12.81 1.65
C GLY A 30 -7.81 14.10 1.52
N VAL A 31 -7.36 15.11 2.27
CA VAL A 31 -7.94 16.46 2.20
C VAL A 31 -7.54 17.16 0.90
N PRO A 32 -8.34 18.15 0.43
CA PRO A 32 -8.00 18.97 -0.73
C PRO A 32 -6.56 19.51 -0.69
N GLY A 33 -5.89 19.47 -1.84
CA GLY A 33 -4.48 19.86 -1.97
C GLY A 33 -3.48 18.85 -1.39
N SER A 34 -3.85 17.59 -1.12
CA SER A 34 -2.90 16.49 -0.86
C SER A 34 -2.69 15.62 -2.10
N SER A 35 -1.55 14.93 -2.20
CA SER A 35 -1.37 13.87 -3.19
C SER A 35 -2.44 12.79 -3.05
N SER A 36 -2.76 12.36 -1.82
CA SER A 36 -3.80 11.36 -1.57
C SER A 36 -5.20 11.80 -2.03
N HIS A 37 -5.49 13.11 -2.05
CA HIS A 37 -6.74 13.64 -2.60
C HIS A 37 -6.74 13.69 -4.13
N ALA A 38 -5.60 14.02 -4.75
CA ALA A 38 -5.50 13.93 -6.21
C ALA A 38 -5.71 12.48 -6.67
N TYR A 39 -5.07 11.56 -5.98
CA TYR A 39 -5.14 10.13 -6.26
C TYR A 39 -6.48 9.47 -5.92
N SER A 40 -7.28 10.04 -5.00
CA SER A 40 -8.62 9.52 -4.72
C SER A 40 -9.59 9.70 -5.88
N ARG A 41 -9.23 10.51 -6.89
CA ARG A 41 -10.04 10.75 -8.09
C ARG A 41 -9.65 9.84 -9.26
N HIS A 42 -8.65 8.98 -9.09
CA HIS A 42 -8.25 8.06 -10.15
C HIS A 42 -9.36 7.01 -10.37
N PRO A 43 -9.67 6.59 -11.61
CA PRO A 43 -10.75 5.63 -11.87
C PRO A 43 -10.57 4.27 -11.17
N GLN A 44 -9.33 3.91 -10.86
CA GLN A 44 -8.99 2.68 -10.13
C GLN A 44 -8.92 2.86 -8.60
N ALA A 45 -9.24 4.06 -8.08
CA ALA A 45 -9.20 4.36 -6.65
C ALA A 45 -10.52 4.07 -5.96
N ASN A 46 -10.45 3.42 -4.80
CA ASN A 46 -11.58 3.17 -3.90
C ASN A 46 -12.77 2.53 -4.62
N THR A 47 -12.51 1.52 -5.44
CA THR A 47 -13.52 0.94 -6.35
C THR A 47 -14.57 0.10 -5.62
N GLY A 48 -14.38 -0.22 -4.34
CA GLY A 48 -15.19 -1.18 -3.58
C GLY A 48 -14.99 -2.63 -4.01
N GLU A 49 -14.55 -2.84 -5.25
CA GLU A 49 -14.37 -4.13 -5.90
C GLU A 49 -12.89 -4.41 -6.16
N TYR A 50 -12.45 -5.59 -5.74
CA TYR A 50 -11.07 -6.07 -5.80
C TYR A 50 -11.06 -7.55 -6.18
N SER A 51 -9.96 -8.03 -6.75
CA SER A 51 -9.76 -9.45 -7.04
C SER A 51 -8.43 -9.99 -6.48
N LYS A 52 -8.31 -11.32 -6.43
CA LYS A 52 -7.09 -12.01 -6.01
C LYS A 52 -5.88 -11.75 -6.92
N GLU A 53 -6.11 -11.17 -8.10
CA GLU A 53 -5.08 -10.78 -9.05
C GLU A 53 -4.48 -9.40 -8.75
N ASP A 54 -5.18 -8.59 -7.95
CA ASP A 54 -4.82 -7.20 -7.74
C ASP A 54 -3.58 -7.01 -6.89
N ILE A 55 -2.83 -5.96 -7.20
CA ILE A 55 -1.83 -5.35 -6.33
C ILE A 55 -2.32 -3.95 -6.02
N VAL A 56 -2.58 -3.66 -4.74
CA VAL A 56 -3.29 -2.43 -4.35
C VAL A 56 -2.33 -1.39 -3.82
N GLY A 57 -2.23 -0.24 -4.48
CA GLY A 57 -1.44 0.90 -4.01
C GLY A 57 -2.22 1.72 -2.98
N ILE A 58 -1.59 2.07 -1.86
CA ILE A 58 -2.19 2.89 -0.80
C ILE A 58 -1.49 4.26 -0.75
N SER A 59 -2.27 5.34 -0.77
CA SER A 59 -1.82 6.69 -0.45
C SER A 59 -2.73 7.30 0.61
N VAL A 60 -2.12 7.79 1.69
CA VAL A 60 -2.83 8.34 2.84
C VAL A 60 -2.18 9.64 3.30
N ASN A 61 -2.98 10.50 3.92
CA ASN A 61 -2.46 11.72 4.50
C ASN A 61 -1.51 11.45 5.67
N GLY A 62 -0.38 12.18 5.67
CA GLY A 62 0.47 12.31 6.84
C GLY A 62 -0.10 13.27 7.90
N LYS A 63 0.79 13.86 8.71
CA LYS A 63 0.49 14.87 9.71
C LYS A 63 0.20 16.19 9.00
N ARG A 64 -1.09 16.53 8.91
CA ARG A 64 -1.57 17.83 8.43
C ARG A 64 -2.85 18.22 9.17
N ARG A 65 -3.17 19.52 9.16
CA ARG A 65 -4.45 20.02 9.70
C ARG A 65 -5.61 19.33 8.98
N ASN A 66 -6.60 18.90 9.75
CA ASN A 66 -7.79 18.19 9.29
C ASN A 66 -7.51 16.88 8.52
N ARG A 67 -6.39 16.19 8.82
CA ARG A 67 -6.04 14.94 8.13
C ARG A 67 -7.24 13.98 8.13
N ILE A 68 -7.42 13.29 7.02
CA ILE A 68 -8.38 12.19 6.93
C ILE A 68 -7.63 10.90 7.29
N PRO A 69 -8.14 10.08 8.24
CA PRO A 69 -7.57 8.77 8.53
C PRO A 69 -7.57 7.85 7.29
N PRO A 70 -6.72 6.81 7.27
CA PRO A 70 -6.78 5.78 6.24
C PRO A 70 -8.18 5.15 6.14
N ASP A 71 -8.57 4.77 4.91
CA ASP A 71 -9.84 4.07 4.70
C ASP A 71 -9.70 2.57 5.04
N PHE A 72 -9.75 2.25 6.33
CA PHE A 72 -9.59 0.88 6.80
C PHE A 72 -10.70 -0.06 6.30
N ARG A 73 -11.90 0.47 6.04
CA ARG A 73 -13.00 -0.33 5.47
C ARG A 73 -12.66 -0.76 4.05
N GLU A 74 -12.14 0.15 3.25
CA GLU A 74 -11.71 -0.17 1.89
C GLU A 74 -10.52 -1.13 1.84
N ILE A 75 -9.54 -0.94 2.74
CA ILE A 75 -8.41 -1.88 2.89
C ILE A 75 -8.92 -3.29 3.28
N LEU A 76 -9.94 -3.35 4.14
CA LEU A 76 -10.55 -4.62 4.55
C LEU A 76 -11.24 -5.33 3.38
N LYS A 77 -11.95 -4.61 2.51
CA LYS A 77 -12.55 -5.21 1.29
C LYS A 77 -11.49 -5.81 0.39
N ALA A 78 -10.40 -5.09 0.13
CA ALA A 78 -9.27 -5.61 -0.66
C ALA A 78 -8.65 -6.85 -0.01
N HIS A 79 -8.48 -6.85 1.31
CA HIS A 79 -8.02 -8.03 2.04
C HIS A 79 -8.98 -9.23 1.87
N GLN A 80 -10.27 -9.03 2.05
CA GLN A 80 -11.30 -10.06 1.91
C GLN A 80 -11.36 -10.66 0.50
N ALA A 81 -11.10 -9.84 -0.52
CA ALA A 81 -10.96 -10.29 -1.91
C ALA A 81 -9.68 -11.12 -2.17
N GLY A 82 -8.76 -11.20 -1.19
CA GLY A 82 -7.55 -12.00 -1.29
C GLY A 82 -6.50 -11.41 -2.25
N VAL A 83 -6.41 -10.08 -2.35
CA VAL A 83 -5.45 -9.40 -3.24
C VAL A 83 -4.03 -9.95 -3.11
N LYS A 84 -3.25 -9.88 -4.19
CA LYS A 84 -1.88 -10.40 -4.22
C LYS A 84 -0.96 -9.70 -3.21
N GLY A 85 -1.25 -8.45 -2.89
CA GLY A 85 -0.49 -7.65 -1.94
C GLY A 85 -0.85 -6.16 -1.98
N PHE A 86 -0.26 -5.42 -1.05
CA PHE A 86 -0.41 -3.96 -0.96
C PHE A 86 0.93 -3.27 -1.20
N ILE A 87 0.90 -2.07 -1.77
CA ILE A 87 2.05 -1.20 -1.93
C ILE A 87 1.84 0.08 -1.11
N THR A 88 2.71 0.33 -0.14
CA THR A 88 2.74 1.52 0.72
C THR A 88 4.07 2.23 0.59
N ASP A 89 4.30 3.28 1.39
CA ASP A 89 5.65 3.79 1.59
C ASP A 89 6.58 2.71 2.17
N ASN A 90 7.86 2.77 1.79
CA ASN A 90 8.92 1.95 2.39
C ASN A 90 9.16 2.31 3.86
N VAL A 91 9.92 1.48 4.59
CA VAL A 91 10.19 1.68 6.03
C VAL A 91 10.81 3.05 6.33
N LYS A 92 11.77 3.51 5.53
CA LYS A 92 12.49 4.78 5.75
C LYS A 92 11.53 5.96 5.66
N ASP A 93 10.66 5.97 4.66
CA ASP A 93 9.68 7.02 4.45
C ASP A 93 8.56 6.95 5.49
N ARG A 94 8.01 5.76 5.73
CA ARG A 94 6.95 5.53 6.70
C ARG A 94 7.30 5.99 8.11
N ASN A 95 8.55 5.81 8.53
CA ASN A 95 8.98 6.15 9.89
C ASN A 95 9.31 7.65 10.08
N ARG A 96 9.19 8.49 9.04
CA ARG A 96 9.36 9.93 9.20
C ARG A 96 8.24 10.50 10.10
N PRO A 97 8.51 11.51 10.95
CA PRO A 97 7.53 12.03 11.92
C PRO A 97 6.19 12.44 11.31
N TYR A 98 6.22 12.96 10.07
CA TYR A 98 5.02 13.39 9.36
C TYR A 98 4.18 12.22 8.80
N ASN A 99 4.70 11.00 8.66
CA ASN A 99 4.01 9.90 7.99
C ASN A 99 3.12 9.08 8.93
N ILE A 100 2.23 9.76 9.66
CA ILE A 100 1.30 9.12 10.61
C ILE A 100 0.38 8.10 9.91
N GLY A 101 -0.27 8.50 8.81
CA GLY A 101 -1.19 7.61 8.08
C GLY A 101 -0.52 6.33 7.57
N GLU A 102 0.69 6.43 7.03
CA GLU A 102 1.43 5.26 6.53
C GLU A 102 1.79 4.28 7.67
N ARG A 103 2.06 4.78 8.88
CA ARG A 103 2.28 3.94 10.07
C ARG A 103 1.00 3.25 10.52
N GLU A 104 -0.13 3.94 10.46
CA GLU A 104 -1.44 3.36 10.78
C GLU A 104 -1.82 2.25 9.78
N VAL A 105 -1.61 2.47 8.48
CA VAL A 105 -1.79 1.45 7.44
C VAL A 105 -0.91 0.23 7.71
N ALA A 106 0.38 0.44 7.98
CA ALA A 106 1.30 -0.66 8.28
C ALA A 106 0.89 -1.45 9.53
N ALA A 107 0.43 -0.77 10.59
CA ALA A 107 -0.07 -1.44 11.78
C ALA A 107 -1.33 -2.27 11.48
N PHE A 108 -2.23 -1.75 10.66
CA PHE A 108 -3.45 -2.45 10.26
C PHE A 108 -3.14 -3.68 9.38
N LEU A 109 -2.28 -3.54 8.38
CA LEU A 109 -1.86 -4.66 7.52
C LEU A 109 -1.18 -5.79 8.32
N LYS A 110 -0.37 -5.44 9.33
CA LYS A 110 0.21 -6.43 10.25
C LYS A 110 -0.86 -7.20 11.03
N LYS A 111 -1.91 -6.52 11.52
CA LYS A 111 -3.05 -7.17 12.20
C LYS A 111 -3.80 -8.13 11.27
N LEU A 112 -3.87 -7.80 9.97
CA LEU A 112 -4.45 -8.67 8.93
C LEU A 112 -3.52 -9.80 8.46
N GLY A 113 -2.36 -9.99 9.09
CA GLY A 113 -1.46 -11.11 8.77
C GLY A 113 -0.48 -10.85 7.61
N TYR A 114 -0.35 -9.60 7.14
CA TYR A 114 0.64 -9.23 6.14
C TYR A 114 2.03 -9.00 6.75
N VAL A 115 3.04 -9.28 5.96
CA VAL A 115 4.45 -8.96 6.22
C VAL A 115 5.00 -8.12 5.09
N GLU A 116 5.91 -7.19 5.43
CA GLU A 116 6.55 -6.34 4.45
C GLU A 116 7.75 -7.05 3.83
N TYR A 117 7.76 -7.15 2.51
CA TYR A 117 8.85 -7.73 1.74
C TYR A 117 10.06 -6.79 1.73
N LYS A 118 11.12 -7.18 2.45
CA LYS A 118 12.42 -6.49 2.52
C LYS A 118 12.34 -5.00 2.93
N GLY A 119 11.28 -4.58 3.62
CA GLY A 119 11.10 -3.19 4.05
C GLY A 119 10.89 -2.17 2.91
N LYS A 120 10.45 -2.65 1.74
CA LYS A 120 10.38 -1.86 0.50
C LYS A 120 8.97 -1.35 0.15
N GLY A 121 8.05 -1.39 1.11
CA GLY A 121 6.66 -0.95 0.94
C GLY A 121 5.75 -1.99 0.29
N LEU A 122 6.25 -3.15 -0.12
CA LEU A 122 5.41 -4.25 -0.63
C LEU A 122 4.98 -5.15 0.53
N TRP A 123 3.69 -5.38 0.69
CA TRP A 123 3.10 -6.23 1.71
C TRP A 123 2.43 -7.44 1.09
N ILE A 124 2.77 -8.62 1.57
CA ILE A 124 2.18 -9.90 1.17
C ILE A 124 1.82 -10.71 2.42
N THR A 125 0.90 -11.66 2.29
CA THR A 125 0.56 -12.54 3.42
C THR A 125 1.76 -13.39 3.85
N LYS A 126 1.81 -13.76 5.13
CA LYS A 126 2.86 -14.64 5.68
C LYS A 126 2.94 -15.96 4.90
N GLU A 127 1.80 -16.50 4.52
CA GLU A 127 1.66 -17.75 3.77
C GLU A 127 2.33 -17.61 2.40
N ARG A 128 2.08 -16.50 1.70
CA ARG A 128 2.68 -16.22 0.40
C ARG A 128 4.19 -16.00 0.52
N MET A 129 4.66 -15.32 1.56
CA MET A 129 6.11 -15.17 1.82
C MET A 129 6.79 -16.54 1.95
N LYS A 130 6.24 -17.44 2.78
CA LYS A 130 6.74 -18.80 2.95
C LYS A 130 6.78 -19.59 1.63
N GLN A 131 5.74 -19.45 0.80
CA GLN A 131 5.69 -20.09 -0.52
C GLN A 131 6.80 -19.60 -1.46
N LEU A 132 7.12 -18.31 -1.42
CA LEU A 132 8.17 -17.72 -2.24
C LEU A 132 9.57 -18.16 -1.80
N GLU A 133 9.82 -18.18 -0.48
CA GLU A 133 11.10 -18.64 0.07
C GLU A 133 11.38 -20.11 -0.26
N ARG A 134 10.35 -20.97 -0.22
CA ARG A 134 10.47 -22.38 -0.62
C ARG A 134 10.85 -22.56 -2.10
N ARG A 135 10.36 -21.67 -2.96
CA ARG A 135 10.65 -21.72 -4.41
C ARG A 135 12.07 -21.24 -4.76
N GLN A 136 12.68 -20.40 -3.94
CA GLN A 136 14.04 -19.90 -4.15
C GLN A 136 15.13 -20.87 -3.67
N LYS A 137 14.75 -21.87 -2.85
CA LYS A 137 15.64 -22.93 -2.36
C LYS A 137 15.64 -24.20 -3.23
N ARG A 138 14.86 -24.19 -4.31
CA ARG A 138 14.81 -25.24 -5.33
C ARG A 138 15.52 -24.74 -6.57
#